data_AF-H6RAI4-F1
#
_entry.id   AF-H6RAI4-F1
#
_cell.length_a   1.000
_cell.length_b   1.000
_cell.length_c   1.000
_cell.angle_alpha   90.00
_cell.angle_beta   90.00
_cell.angle_gamma   90.00
#
_symmetry.space_group_name_H-M   'P 1'
#
loop_
_entity.id
_entity.type
_entity.pdbx_description
1 polymer ?
#
loop_
_entity_poly.entity_id
_entity_poly.type
_entity_poly.pdbx_seq_one_letter_code
_entity_poly.pdbx_strand_id
1 'polypeptide(L)' 'MISSARRRFGPPWSLRHRRPGPRQVPKEPLTIQIAAATGSGATGVAAFDAALCELGVGEANLIRLSSVIPPQARV' A
#
# COMPACT_ATOMS: atom_id res chain seq x y z
N MET A 1 37.49 6.07 23.93
CA MET A 1 36.34 6.00 24.85
C MET A 1 35.08 5.73 24.02
N ILE A 2 34.52 4.53 24.11
CA ILE A 2 33.34 4.08 23.34
C ILE A 2 32.12 4.28 24.22
N SER A 3 31.21 5.19 23.86
CA SER A 3 29.96 5.42 24.58
C SER A 3 28.86 4.52 24.03
N SER A 4 28.40 3.56 24.84
CA SER A 4 27.35 2.61 24.49
C SER A 4 25.97 3.24 24.68
N ALA A 5 25.34 3.61 23.56
CA ALA A 5 23.92 3.95 23.57
C ALA A 5 23.10 2.66 23.75
N ARG A 6 22.67 2.39 24.99
CA ARG A 6 21.62 1.40 25.29
C ARG A 6 20.36 1.75 24.50
N ARG A 7 20.17 1.13 23.35
CA ARG A 7 18.86 1.05 22.69
C ARG A 7 17.94 0.21 23.57
N ARG A 8 16.98 0.88 24.20
CA ARG A 8 15.90 0.23 24.96
C ARG A 8 15.03 -0.53 23.95
N PHE A 9 15.21 -1.84 23.88
CA PHE A 9 14.22 -2.73 23.28
C PHE A 9 12.98 -2.73 24.19
N GLY A 10 11.92 -2.04 23.75
CA GLY A 10 10.59 -2.15 24.36
C GLY A 10 9.90 -3.45 23.94
N PRO A 11 8.91 -3.93 24.71
CA PRO A 11 8.21 -5.19 24.42
C PRO A 11 7.44 -5.17 23.08
N PRO A 12 7.30 -6.32 22.38
CA PRO A 12 7.06 -6.36 20.93
C PRO A 12 5.61 -6.15 20.44
N TRP A 13 4.65 -5.74 21.26
CA TRP A 13 3.24 -5.73 20.81
C TRP A 13 2.36 -4.63 21.41
N SER A 14 2.90 -3.45 21.71
CA SER A 14 2.05 -2.28 22.03
C SER A 14 1.42 -1.65 20.77
N LEU A 15 0.67 -2.43 19.99
CA LEU A 15 -0.30 -1.90 19.04
C LEU A 15 -1.45 -1.34 19.86
N ARG A 16 -1.31 -0.08 20.27
CA ARG A 16 -2.47 0.73 20.65
C ARG A 16 -3.50 0.54 19.55
N HIS A 17 -4.68 0.04 19.88
CA HIS A 17 -5.84 0.21 19.02
C HIS A 17 -5.97 1.72 18.78
N ARG A 18 -5.45 2.21 17.65
CA ARG A 18 -5.74 3.57 17.21
C ARG A 18 -7.26 3.62 17.16
N ARG A 19 -7.87 4.44 18.01
CA ARG A 19 -9.28 4.80 17.82
C ARG A 19 -9.40 5.23 16.35
N PRO A 20 -10.28 4.63 15.55
CA PRO A 20 -10.52 5.15 14.22
C PRO A 20 -10.92 6.61 14.40
N GLY A 21 -10.14 7.51 13.81
CA GLY A 21 -10.51 8.92 13.74
C GLY A 21 -11.85 9.06 13.02
N PRO A 22 -12.51 10.23 13.09
CA PRO A 22 -13.70 10.49 12.31
C PRO A 22 -13.47 10.09 10.85
N ARG A 23 -14.45 9.41 10.25
CA ARG A 23 -14.39 8.92 8.88
C ARG A 23 -14.13 10.12 7.96
N GLN A 24 -12.92 10.23 7.42
CA GLN A 24 -12.61 11.27 6.45
C GLN A 24 -13.35 10.93 5.16
N VAL A 25 -14.43 11.65 4.89
CA VAL A 25 -15.05 11.65 3.56
C VAL A 25 -14.12 12.45 2.64
N PRO A 26 -13.68 11.87 1.51
CA PRO A 26 -12.91 12.61 0.53
C PRO A 26 -13.68 13.87 0.13
N LYS A 27 -13.04 15.03 0.26
CA LYS A 27 -13.61 16.31 -0.19
C LYS A 27 -13.64 16.41 -1.72
N GLU A 28 -12.79 15.61 -2.37
CA GLU A 28 -12.67 15.50 -3.83
C GLU A 28 -13.07 14.10 -4.31
N PRO A 29 -13.64 13.97 -5.52
CA PRO A 29 -14.00 12.67 -6.07
C PRO A 29 -12.77 11.78 -6.24
N LEU A 30 -12.89 10.51 -5.85
CA LEU A 30 -11.84 9.52 -6.06
C LEU A 30 -11.61 9.31 -7.56
N THR A 31 -10.35 9.28 -7.99
CA THR A 31 -9.97 8.92 -9.36
C THR A 31 -9.52 7.46 -9.39
N ILE A 32 -10.10 6.66 -10.28
CA ILE A 32 -9.83 5.23 -10.47
C ILE A 32 -9.12 5.07 -11.80
N GLN A 33 -7.84 4.69 -11.77
CA GLN A 33 -7.11 4.41 -13.00
C GLN A 33 -7.33 2.94 -13.41
N ILE A 34 -7.74 2.72 -14.66
CA ILE A 34 -7.76 1.39 -15.27
C ILE A 34 -6.47 1.24 -16.07
N ALA A 35 -5.67 0.25 -15.70
CA ALA A 35 -4.44 -0.06 -16.40
C ALA A 35 -4.20 -1.58 -16.47
N ALA A 36 -3.43 -2.01 -17.46
CA ALA A 36 -3.02 -3.39 -17.64
C ALA A 36 -1.59 -3.43 -18.19
N ALA A 37 -0.80 -4.37 -17.69
CA ALA A 37 0.53 -4.69 -18.20
C ALA A 37 0.79 -6.19 -18.09
N THR A 38 1.85 -6.63 -18.73
CA THR A 38 2.36 -8.00 -18.64
C THR A 38 3.80 -7.95 -18.17
N GLY A 39 4.28 -9.02 -17.52
CA GLY A 39 5.64 -9.07 -17.03
C GLY A 39 6.19 -10.48 -17.12
N SER A 40 7.52 -10.56 -17.17
CA SER A 40 8.26 -11.82 -17.22
C SER A 40 9.29 -11.85 -16.10
N GLY A 41 9.57 -13.03 -15.57
CA GLY A 41 10.52 -13.21 -14.48
C GLY A 41 10.76 -14.68 -14.18
N ALA A 42 11.82 -14.97 -13.42
CA ALA A 42 12.20 -16.35 -13.07
C ALA A 42 11.14 -17.06 -12.20
N THR A 43 10.23 -16.30 -11.57
CA THR A 43 9.12 -16.82 -10.77
C THR A 43 7.85 -16.05 -11.12
N GLY A 44 6.68 -16.61 -10.79
CA GLY A 44 5.40 -15.92 -10.97
C GLY A 44 5.32 -14.59 -10.21
N VAL A 45 5.93 -14.51 -9.02
CA VAL A 45 5.97 -13.25 -8.24
C VAL A 45 6.86 -12.21 -8.91
N ALA A 46 8.02 -12.60 -9.43
CA ALA A 46 8.90 -11.69 -10.15
C ALA A 46 8.26 -11.20 -11.47
N ALA A 47 7.52 -12.06 -12.17
CA ALA A 47 6.77 -11.69 -13.36
C ALA A 47 5.62 -10.71 -13.05
N PHE A 48 4.92 -10.93 -11.92
CA PHE A 48 3.87 -10.02 -11.45
C PHE A 48 4.44 -8.66 -11.03
N ASP A 49 5.54 -8.64 -10.29
CA ASP A 49 6.26 -7.41 -9.89
C ASP A 49 6.74 -6.60 -11.11
N ALA A 50 7.30 -7.27 -12.13
CA ALA A 50 7.69 -6.62 -13.38
C ALA A 50 6.50 -5.94 -14.07
N ALA A 51 5.32 -6.56 -14.08
CA ALA A 51 4.11 -5.95 -14.63
C ALA A 51 3.66 -4.72 -13.81
N LEU A 52 3.79 -4.75 -12.48
CA LEU A 52 3.48 -3.60 -11.63
C LEU A 52 4.47 -2.45 -11.82
N CYS A 53 5.76 -2.77 -12.03
CA CYS A 53 6.78 -1.78 -12.35
C CYS A 53 6.51 -1.10 -13.71
N GLU A 54 6.09 -1.86 -14.73
CA GLU A 54 5.68 -1.30 -16.03
C GLU A 54 4.48 -0.36 -15.90
N LEU A 55 3.53 -0.67 -15.01
CA LEU A 55 2.40 0.21 -14.67
C LEU A 55 2.79 1.43 -13.83
N GLY A 56 4.05 1.55 -13.39
CA GLY A 56 4.53 2.64 -12.54
C GLY A 56 4.06 2.55 -11.08
N VAL A 57 3.54 1.39 -10.64
CA VAL A 57 3.03 1.15 -9.28
C VAL A 57 3.83 0.08 -8.51
N GLY A 58 4.96 -0.39 -9.04
CA GLY A 58 5.80 -1.42 -8.41
C GLY A 58 6.28 -1.06 -7.00
N GLU A 59 6.46 0.23 -6.72
CA GLU A 59 6.91 0.73 -5.41
C GLU A 59 5.76 1.03 -4.42
N ALA A 60 4.51 0.72 -4.80
CA ALA A 60 3.34 0.94 -3.97
C ALA A 60 2.82 -0.36 -3.36
N ASN A 61 2.24 -0.28 -2.17
CA ASN A 61 1.53 -1.40 -1.58
C ASN A 61 0.13 -1.52 -2.18
N LEU A 62 -0.18 -2.67 -2.77
CA LEU A 62 -1.51 -2.95 -3.31
C LEU A 62 -2.45 -3.46 -2.21
N ILE A 63 -3.61 -2.84 -2.10
CA ILE A 63 -4.71 -3.34 -1.28
C ILE A 63 -5.80 -3.86 -2.22
N ARG A 64 -6.01 -5.18 -2.21
CA ARG A 64 -7.09 -5.80 -2.98
C ARG A 64 -8.43 -5.47 -2.34
N LEU A 65 -9.30 -4.81 -3.09
CA LEU A 65 -10.65 -4.48 -2.67
C LEU A 65 -11.68 -5.42 -3.30
N SER A 66 -12.88 -5.47 -2.72
CA SER A 66 -14.05 -5.98 -3.44
C SER A 66 -14.46 -4.94 -4.50
N SER A 67 -14.84 -5.40 -5.69
CA SER A 67 -15.01 -4.60 -6.92
C SER A 67 -16.18 -3.60 -6.89
N VAL A 68 -16.17 -2.65 -5.97
CA VAL A 68 -17.16 -1.59 -5.83
C VAL A 68 -16.54 -0.27 -6.28
N ILE A 69 -17.17 0.40 -7.24
CA ILE A 69 -16.84 1.77 -7.62
C ILE A 69 -17.62 2.72 -6.71
N PRO A 70 -16.97 3.55 -5.87
CA PRO A 70 -17.67 4.50 -5.01
C PRO A 70 -18.47 5.53 -5.82
N PRO A 71 -19.59 6.05 -5.29
CA PRO A 71 -20.31 7.14 -5.92
C PRO A 71 -19.41 8.33 -6.21
N GLN A 72 -19.69 9.03 -7.31
CA GLN A 72 -18.96 10.22 -7.76
C GLN A 72 -17.49 10.00 -8.11
N ALA A 73 -16.97 8.77 -8.04
CA ALA A 73 -15.64 8.46 -8.56
C ALA A 73 -15.56 8.79 -10.06
N ARG A 74 -14.36 9.12 -10.52
CA ARG A 74 -14.01 9.26 -11.93
C ARG A 74 -13.14 8.08 -12.33
N VAL A 75 -13.36 7.57 -13.53
CA VAL A 75 -12.55 6.52 -14.15
C VAL A 75 -11.77 7.13 -15.29
#